data_AF-Q9CBW2-F1
#
_entry.id   AF-Q9CBW2-F1
#
_cell.length_a   1.000
_cell.length_b   1.000
_cell.length_c   1.000
_cell.angle_alpha   90.00
_cell.angle_beta   90.00
_cell.angle_gamma   90.00
#
_symmetry.space_group_name_H-M   'P 1'
#
loop_
_entity.id
_entity.type
_entity.pdbx_description
1 polymer ?
#
loop_
_entity_poly.entity_id
_entity_poly.type
_entity_poly.pdbx_seq_one_letter_code
_entity_poly.pdbx_strand_id
1 'polypeptide(L)'
;MGVAELVAAGEIESVTVQGVGARHICDTAKAVPRVDRGTALLCLFDPVIFFWQWVEWLFGFRYCIEIYTSAVKRQYSYIFVVAAAKRPVGRAC
;
A
#
# COMPACT_ATOMS: atom_id res chain seq x y z
N MET A 1 7.25 -25.75 0.81
CA MET A 1 7.97 -25.12 1.92
C MET A 1 7.03 -24.09 2.56
N GLY A 2 6.86 -24.12 3.88
CA GLY A 2 5.98 -23.21 4.61
C GLY A 2 6.67 -21.88 4.97
N VAL A 3 5.88 -20.87 5.39
CA VAL A 3 6.43 -19.57 5.83
C VAL A 3 7.43 -19.73 6.99
N ALA A 4 7.13 -20.63 7.94
CA ALA A 4 8.04 -20.90 9.06
C ALA A 4 9.39 -21.49 8.62
N GLU A 5 9.38 -22.36 7.60
CA GLU A 5 10.60 -22.95 7.04
C GLU A 5 11.44 -21.89 6.30
N LEU A 6 10.80 -20.97 5.56
CA LEU A 6 11.49 -19.87 4.90
C LEU A 6 12.11 -18.87 5.88
N VAL A 7 11.45 -18.61 7.01
CA VAL A 7 12.03 -17.80 8.10
C VAL A 7 13.24 -18.51 8.72
N ALA A 8 13.15 -19.83 8.94
CA ALA A 8 14.24 -20.62 9.48
C ALA A 8 15.45 -20.70 8.52
N ALA A 9 15.18 -20.75 7.21
CA ALA A 9 16.22 -20.69 6.17
C ALA A 9 16.84 -19.29 6.03
N GLY A 10 16.26 -18.25 6.64
CA GLY A 10 16.72 -16.86 6.54
C GLY A 10 16.39 -16.18 5.21
N GLU A 11 15.59 -16.82 4.35
CA GLU A 11 15.17 -16.27 3.05
C GLU A 11 14.19 -15.11 3.22
N ILE A 12 13.36 -15.17 4.26
CA ILE A 12 12.47 -14.09 4.66
C ILE A 12 12.69 -13.73 6.12
N GLU A 13 12.48 -12.46 6.43
CA GLU A 13 12.48 -11.94 7.78
C GLU A 13 11.11 -11.40 8.15
N SER A 14 10.75 -11.54 9.42
CA SER A 14 9.56 -10.90 9.95
C SER A 14 9.83 -9.43 10.27
N VAL A 15 9.06 -8.53 9.70
CA VAL A 15 9.21 -7.08 9.88
C VAL A 15 7.95 -6.47 10.50
N THR A 16 8.15 -5.41 11.25
CA THR A 16 7.07 -4.57 11.77
C THR A 16 6.89 -3.37 10.84
N VAL A 17 5.65 -3.10 10.44
CA VAL A 17 5.32 -1.98 9.56
C VAL A 17 4.58 -0.93 10.38
N GLN A 18 5.06 0.31 10.36
CA GLN A 18 4.49 1.39 11.16
C GLN A 18 3.01 1.62 10.86
N GLY A 19 2.15 1.55 11.87
CA GLY A 19 0.72 1.80 11.72
C GLY A 19 -0.09 0.61 11.20
N VAL A 20 0.54 -0.54 10.97
CA VAL A 20 -0.17 -1.81 10.74
C VAL A 20 0.20 -2.78 11.86
N GLY A 21 -0.80 -3.28 12.60
CA GLY A 21 -0.56 -4.15 13.76
C GLY A 21 -0.11 -5.57 13.41
N ALA A 22 -0.24 -5.99 12.15
CA ALA A 22 0.15 -7.32 11.71
C ALA A 22 1.66 -7.41 11.45
N ARG A 23 2.25 -8.57 11.78
CA ARG A 23 3.63 -8.88 11.40
C ARG A 23 3.68 -9.16 9.90
N HIS A 24 4.57 -8.47 9.20
CA HIS A 24 4.76 -8.65 7.77
C HIS A 24 6.03 -9.47 7.53
N ILE A 25 6.20 -9.96 6.32
CA ILE A 25 7.41 -10.64 5.89
C ILE A 25 8.08 -9.83 4.79
N CYS A 26 9.41 -9.77 4.84
CA CYS A 26 10.24 -9.16 3.81
C CYS A 26 11.26 -10.19 3.34
N ASP A 27 11.60 -10.15 2.06
CA ASP A 27 12.74 -10.88 1.53
C ASP A 27 14.03 -10.26 2.10
N THR A 28 14.86 -11.10 2.73
CA THR A 28 16.10 -10.66 3.39
C THR A 28 17.12 -10.14 2.36
N ALA A 29 17.12 -10.68 1.15
CA ALA A 29 18.05 -10.31 0.08
C ALA A 29 17.65 -9.02 -0.65
N LYS A 30 16.40 -8.55 -0.46
CA LYS A 30 15.88 -7.40 -1.19
C LYS A 30 16.38 -6.09 -0.57
N ALA A 31 17.09 -5.29 -1.37
CA ALA A 31 17.51 -3.95 -0.95
C ALA A 31 16.29 -3.05 -0.72
N VAL A 32 16.16 -2.51 0.50
CA VAL A 32 15.12 -1.54 0.85
C VAL A 32 15.64 -0.13 0.54
N PRO A 33 14.99 0.65 -0.35
CA PRO A 33 15.38 2.03 -0.60
C PRO A 33 15.25 2.87 0.67
N ARG A 34 16.23 3.74 0.94
CA ARG A 34 16.17 4.71 2.05
C ARG A 34 15.16 5.84 1.81
N VAL A 35 14.86 6.09 0.55
CA VAL A 35 13.98 7.17 0.10
C VAL A 35 13.14 6.63 -1.05
N ASP A 36 11.82 6.73 -0.94
CA ASP A 36 10.94 6.50 -2.07
C ASP A 36 11.05 7.68 -3.05
N ARG A 37 11.39 7.37 -4.31
CA ARG A 37 11.48 8.37 -5.38
C ARG A 37 10.40 8.23 -6.44
N GLY A 38 9.59 7.17 -6.39
CA GLY A 38 8.55 6.90 -7.37
C GLY A 38 7.37 7.86 -7.25
N THR A 39 6.72 8.11 -8.38
CA THR A 39 5.38 8.69 -8.42
C THR A 39 4.65 7.96 -9.54
N ALA A 40 3.49 7.42 -9.24
CA ALA A 40 2.66 6.69 -10.18
C ALA A 40 1.28 7.35 -10.24
N LEU A 41 0.67 7.29 -11.43
CA LEU A 41 -0.73 7.62 -11.61
C LEU A 41 -1.53 6.35 -11.38
N LEU A 42 -2.44 6.38 -10.41
CA LEU A 42 -3.36 5.27 -10.19
C LEU A 42 -4.57 5.43 -11.10
N CYS A 43 -4.95 4.37 -11.81
CA CYS A 43 -6.21 4.30 -12.54
C CYS A 43 -7.32 3.74 -11.65
N LEU A 44 -8.58 3.90 -12.05
CA LEU A 44 -9.74 3.44 -11.25
C LEU A 44 -9.74 1.96 -10.86
N PHE A 45 -9.01 1.11 -11.57
CA PHE A 45 -8.95 -0.33 -11.33
C PHE A 45 -7.60 -0.79 -10.78
N ASP A 46 -6.78 0.12 -10.27
CA ASP A 46 -5.51 -0.26 -9.66
C ASP A 46 -5.77 -1.14 -8.40
N PRO A 47 -5.04 -2.26 -8.23
CA PRO A 47 -5.20 -3.13 -7.06
C PRO A 47 -5.07 -2.42 -5.71
N VAL A 48 -4.28 -1.35 -5.62
CA VAL A 48 -4.16 -0.53 -4.41
C VAL A 48 -5.52 0.08 -4.03
N ILE A 49 -6.36 0.44 -5.00
CA ILE A 49 -7.64 1.13 -4.76
C ILE A 49 -8.74 0.19 -4.25
N PHE A 50 -8.72 -1.09 -4.64
CA PHE A 50 -9.76 -2.04 -4.21
C PHE A 50 -9.81 -2.23 -2.69
N PHE A 51 -8.66 -2.10 -2.03
CA PHE A 51 -8.59 -2.11 -0.57
C PHE A 51 -8.44 -0.69 -0.05
N TRP A 52 -9.56 0.03 0.07
CA TRP A 52 -9.59 1.41 0.57
C TRP A 52 -8.84 1.59 1.90
N GLN A 53 -8.83 0.59 2.79
CA GLN A 53 -8.08 0.62 4.05
C GLN A 53 -6.58 0.79 3.85
N TRP A 54 -6.01 0.15 2.82
CA TRP A 54 -4.58 0.31 2.50
C TRP A 54 -4.30 1.70 1.94
N VAL A 55 -5.15 2.22 1.05
CA VAL A 55 -5.02 3.60 0.52
C VAL A 55 -5.12 4.62 1.65
N GLU A 56 -6.07 4.43 2.56
CA GLU A 56 -6.30 5.31 3.70
C GLU A 56 -5.11 5.30 4.65
N TRP A 57 -4.55 4.12 4.97
CA TRP A 57 -3.36 4.02 5.80
C TRP A 57 -2.10 4.57 5.12
N LEU A 58 -1.88 4.26 3.84
CA LEU A 58 -0.70 4.69 3.09
C LEU A 58 -0.74 6.19 2.78
N PHE A 59 -1.86 6.70 2.27
CA PHE A 59 -1.96 8.03 1.69
C PHE A 59 -2.89 8.98 2.44
N GLY A 60 -3.53 8.54 3.53
CA GLY A 60 -4.52 9.35 4.26
C GLY A 60 -5.77 9.64 3.43
N PHE A 61 -6.03 8.82 2.41
CA PHE A 61 -7.00 9.09 1.37
C PHE A 61 -8.04 7.98 1.27
N ARG A 62 -9.31 8.35 1.40
CA ARG A 62 -10.44 7.42 1.30
C ARG A 62 -11.19 7.63 0.00
N TYR A 63 -11.18 6.61 -0.85
CA TYR A 63 -11.87 6.62 -2.13
C TYR A 63 -12.83 5.45 -2.25
N CYS A 64 -13.99 5.72 -2.84
CA CYS A 64 -14.97 4.73 -3.25
C CYS A 64 -15.39 5.03 -4.68
N ILE A 65 -15.59 3.99 -5.48
CA ILE A 65 -16.10 4.11 -6.85
C ILE A 65 -17.61 4.37 -6.77
N GLU A 66 -18.02 5.60 -7.07
CA GLU A 66 -19.39 6.09 -6.89
C GLU A 66 -20.25 5.99 -8.16
N ILE A 67 -20.11 4.88 -8.90
CA ILE A 67 -20.79 4.68 -10.20
C ILE A 67 -22.31 4.62 -10.07
N TYR A 68 -22.82 4.10 -8.95
CA TYR A 68 -24.26 4.00 -8.66
C TYR A 68 -24.79 5.18 -7.83
N THR A 69 -23.90 6.05 -7.35
CA THR A 69 -24.29 7.22 -6.56
C THR A 69 -24.82 8.29 -7.51
N SER A 70 -25.94 8.92 -7.15
CA SER A 70 -26.49 10.05 -7.93
C SER A 70 -25.47 11.19 -7.97
N ALA A 71 -25.41 11.91 -9.10
CA ALA A 71 -24.35 12.91 -9.34
C ALA A 71 -24.19 13.94 -8.21
N VAL A 72 -25.31 14.39 -7.61
CA VAL A 72 -25.32 15.38 -6.52
C VAL A 72 -24.71 14.87 -5.21
N LYS A 73 -24.68 13.55 -4.99
CA LYS A 73 -24.15 12.92 -3.77
C LYS A 73 -22.70 12.47 -3.91
N ARG A 74 -22.09 12.64 -5.08
CA ARG A 74 -20.74 12.15 -5.36
C ARG A 74 -19.70 13.03 -4.68
N GLN A 75 -18.74 12.40 -4.02
CA GLN A 75 -17.53 13.05 -3.53
C GLN A 75 -16.46 13.10 -4.61
N TYR A 76 -16.42 12.12 -5.51
CA TYR A 76 -15.43 12.02 -6.58
C TYR A 76 -16.07 11.80 -7.96
N SER A 77 -15.40 12.27 -9.00
CA SER A 77 -15.84 12.07 -10.40
C SER A 77 -15.60 10.63 -10.87
N TYR A 78 -16.29 10.21 -11.94
CA TYR A 78 -16.12 8.89 -12.57
C TYR A 78 -14.70 8.66 -13.10
N ILE A 79 -14.03 9.74 -13.52
CA ILE A 79 -12.63 9.73 -13.94
C ILE A 79 -11.86 10.39 -12.81
N PHE A 80 -11.04 9.61 -12.12
CA PHE A 80 -10.21 10.10 -11.03
C PHE A 80 -8.83 9.47 -11.14
N VAL A 81 -7.81 10.32 -11.07
CA VAL A 81 -6.40 9.92 -11.09
C VAL A 81 -5.80 10.39 -9.78
N VAL A 82 -5.40 9.44 -8.94
CA VAL A 82 -4.67 9.74 -7.71
C VAL A 82 -3.19 9.79 -8.04
N ALA A 83 -2.56 10.92 -7.77
CA ALA A 83 -1.10 10.98 -7.67
C ALA A 83 -0.71 10.47 -6.28
N ALA A 84 -0.17 9.25 -6.21
CA ALA A 84 0.37 8.72 -4.98
C ALA A 84 1.69 9.44 -4.65
N ALA A 85 1.69 10.28 -3.61
CA ALA A 85 2.87 11.00 -3.13
C ALA A 85 3.50 10.30 -1.90
N LYS A 86 4.79 10.59 -1.72
CA LYS A 86 5.78 9.79 -0.96
C LYS A 86 5.56 9.75 0.55
N ARG A 87 5.92 8.61 1.16
CA ARG A 87 6.24 8.49 2.59
C ARG A 87 7.69 8.03 2.79
N PRO A 88 8.32 8.40 3.91
CA PRO A 88 9.60 7.80 4.28
C PRO A 88 9.43 6.28 4.43
N VAL A 89 10.24 5.52 3.68
CA VAL A 89 10.36 4.08 3.82
C VAL A 89 11.70 3.84 4.49
N GLY A 90 11.67 3.29 5.70
CA GLY A 90 12.86 2.94 6.46
C GLY A 90 12.68 1.58 7.12
N ARG A 91 13.71 0.74 7.08
CA ARG A 91 13.82 -0.40 8.00
C ARG A 91 14.15 0.21 9.37
N ALA A 92 13.29 0.03 10.37
CA ALA A 92 13.69 0.23 11.75
C ALA A 92 14.59 -0.97 12.10
N CYS A 93 15.89 -0.74 12.20
CA CYS A 93 16.83 -1.69 12.79
C CYS A 93 16.59 -1.79 14.29
#